data_AF-A0A9E5KRC4-F1
#
_entry.id   AF-A0A9E5KRC4-F1
#
_cell.length_a   1.000
_cell.length_b   1.000
_cell.length_c   1.000
_cell.angle_alpha   90.00
_cell.angle_beta   90.00
_cell.angle_gamma   90.00
#
_symmetry.space_group_name_H-M   'P 1'
#
loop_
_entity.id
_entity.type
_entity.pdbx_description
1 polymer ?
#
loop_
_entity_poly.entity_id
_entity_poly.type
_entity_poly.pdbx_seq_one_letter_code
_entity_poly.pdbx_strand_id
1 'polypeptide(L)'
;SDRVCTALQLVNHVQDVRRDLLDRDRIYLPAECTAAIPNFESRLRRTAELGYACDQQFLSEYRAAVRPMVDRCWKLLEEGRTLLPTLTDEAHAVIRLFIEGGERLLGNIEAWNLETCIHRPKLSRSERGMLVMRAWWGARAPRWMRVGGSARGAASSGVGGTGGSQ
;
A
#
# COMPACT_ATOMS: atom_id res chain seq x y z
N SER A 1 -4.73 -15.10 -5.76
CA SER A 1 -4.20 -14.20 -6.81
C SER A 1 -4.92 -12.86 -6.80
N ASP A 2 -6.26 -12.89 -6.73
CA ASP A 2 -7.12 -11.70 -6.89
C ASP A 2 -6.82 -10.55 -5.92
N ARG A 3 -6.55 -10.83 -4.64
CA ARG A 3 -6.31 -9.75 -3.65
C ARG A 3 -5.08 -8.91 -3.94
N VAL A 4 -3.98 -9.54 -4.35
CA VAL A 4 -2.74 -8.82 -4.73
C VAL A 4 -2.96 -8.00 -5.99
N CYS A 5 -3.63 -8.58 -7.00
CA CYS A 5 -3.95 -7.85 -8.23
C CYS A 5 -4.83 -6.62 -7.94
N THR A 6 -5.91 -6.80 -7.18
CA THR A 6 -6.79 -5.71 -6.74
C THR A 6 -6.04 -4.65 -5.96
N ALA A 7 -5.15 -5.05 -5.03
CA ALA A 7 -4.33 -4.10 -4.28
C ALA A 7 -3.47 -3.24 -5.22
N LEU A 8 -2.77 -3.86 -6.18
CA LEU A 8 -1.91 -3.15 -7.12
C LEU A 8 -2.70 -2.21 -8.05
N GLN A 9 -3.91 -2.61 -8.46
CA GLN A 9 -4.79 -1.73 -9.22
C GLN A 9 -5.19 -0.50 -8.40
N LEU A 10 -5.60 -0.68 -7.14
CA LEU A 10 -5.92 0.43 -6.24
C LEU A 10 -4.71 1.32 -5.94
N VAL A 11 -3.53 0.73 -5.73
CA VAL A 11 -2.27 1.46 -5.57
C VAL A 11 -2.01 2.35 -6.79
N ASN A 12 -2.19 1.83 -8.01
CA ASN A 12 -2.03 2.62 -9.23
C ASN A 12 -3.03 3.79 -9.26
N HIS A 13 -4.30 3.57 -8.91
CA HIS A 13 -5.31 4.63 -8.87
C HIS A 13 -4.96 5.74 -7.88
N VAL A 14 -4.45 5.40 -6.68
CA VAL A 14 -4.03 6.40 -5.69
C VAL A 14 -2.73 7.09 -6.12
N GLN A 15 -1.76 6.35 -6.67
CA GLN A 15 -0.47 6.88 -7.11
C GLN A 15 -0.61 7.89 -8.26
N ASP A 16 -1.51 7.60 -9.21
CA ASP A 16 -1.56 8.29 -10.50
C ASP A 16 -2.59 9.42 -10.55
N VAL A 17 -3.22 9.81 -9.44
CA VAL A 17 -4.30 10.84 -9.41
C VAL A 17 -3.97 12.08 -10.24
N ARG A 18 -2.84 12.75 -9.98
CA ARG A 18 -2.43 13.94 -10.75
C ARG A 18 -2.27 13.65 -12.23
N ARG A 19 -1.64 12.51 -12.55
CA ARG A 19 -1.32 12.12 -13.93
C ARG A 19 -2.58 11.76 -14.71
N ASP A 20 -3.45 10.94 -14.13
CA ASP A 20 -4.70 10.53 -14.76
C ASP A 20 -5.61 11.73 -14.99
N LEU A 21 -5.60 12.73 -14.09
CA LEU A 21 -6.33 13.96 -14.31
C LEU A 21 -5.73 14.81 -15.44
N LEU A 22 -4.43 15.08 -15.42
CA LEU A 22 -3.80 15.99 -16.39
C LEU A 22 -3.62 15.36 -17.79
N ASP A 23 -3.26 14.09 -17.86
CA ASP A 23 -2.91 13.42 -19.12
C ASP A 23 -4.14 12.78 -19.78
N ARG A 24 -5.17 12.43 -19.00
CA ARG A 24 -6.30 11.59 -19.46
C ARG A 24 -7.67 12.12 -19.10
N ASP A 25 -7.75 13.22 -18.36
CA ASP A 25 -8.99 13.81 -17.88
C ASP A 25 -9.87 12.83 -17.09
N ARG A 26 -9.24 12.06 -16.17
CA ARG A 26 -9.93 11.02 -15.38
C ARG A 26 -9.63 11.12 -13.90
N ILE A 27 -10.65 10.85 -13.09
CA ILE A 27 -10.57 10.72 -11.63
C ILE A 27 -11.02 9.31 -11.26
N TYR A 28 -10.11 8.52 -10.67
CA TYR A 28 -10.39 7.15 -10.20
C TYR A 28 -10.64 7.08 -8.68
N LEU A 29 -10.63 8.22 -7.99
CA LEU A 29 -10.99 8.28 -6.58
C LEU A 29 -12.51 8.00 -6.45
N PRO A 30 -12.93 7.08 -5.56
CA PRO A 30 -14.33 6.76 -5.38
C PRO A 30 -15.15 7.97 -4.95
N ALA A 31 -16.38 8.06 -5.46
CA ALA A 31 -17.28 9.17 -5.15
C ALA A 31 -17.62 9.23 -3.66
N GLU A 32 -17.77 8.09 -3.00
CA GLU A 32 -18.01 7.99 -1.56
C GLU A 32 -16.92 8.64 -0.69
N CYS A 33 -15.69 8.72 -1.19
CA CYS A 33 -14.58 9.37 -0.48
C CYS A 33 -14.50 10.88 -0.74
N THR A 34 -15.11 11.37 -1.82
CA THR A 34 -14.90 12.73 -2.35
C THR A 34 -16.16 13.58 -2.39
N ALA A 35 -17.35 12.98 -2.33
CA ALA A 35 -18.64 13.65 -2.48
C ALA A 35 -18.92 14.73 -1.42
N ALA A 36 -18.35 14.57 -0.21
CA ALA A 36 -18.49 15.56 0.86
C ALA A 36 -17.59 16.79 0.68
N ILE A 37 -16.65 16.78 -0.27
CA ILE A 37 -15.69 17.86 -0.49
C ILE A 37 -16.27 18.87 -1.49
N PRO A 38 -16.52 20.13 -1.08
CA PRO A 38 -17.06 21.14 -1.98
C PRO A 38 -16.13 21.41 -3.15
N ASN A 39 -16.70 21.43 -4.36
CA ASN A 39 -15.98 21.73 -5.60
C ASN A 39 -14.73 20.84 -5.79
N PHE A 40 -14.82 19.57 -5.39
CA PHE A 40 -13.69 18.64 -5.37
C PHE A 40 -12.91 18.61 -6.68
N GLU A 41 -13.59 18.37 -7.81
CA GLU A 41 -12.92 18.21 -9.11
C GLU A 41 -12.19 19.47 -9.56
N SER A 42 -12.80 20.66 -9.40
CA SER A 42 -12.16 21.91 -9.82
C SER A 42 -10.97 22.27 -8.93
N ARG A 43 -11.06 22.02 -7.61
CA ARG A 43 -9.94 22.20 -6.66
C ARG A 43 -8.83 21.18 -6.90
N LEU A 44 -9.18 19.94 -7.24
CA LEU A 44 -8.23 18.90 -7.61
C LEU A 44 -7.45 19.29 -8.88
N ARG A 45 -8.17 19.70 -9.93
CA ARG A 45 -7.55 20.15 -11.19
C ARG A 45 -6.63 21.34 -10.97
N ARG A 46 -7.11 22.36 -10.26
CA ARG A 46 -6.30 23.54 -9.93
C ARG A 46 -5.03 23.18 -9.14
N THR A 47 -5.15 22.30 -8.13
CA THR A 47 -3.99 21.82 -7.36
C THR A 47 -2.99 21.04 -8.24
N ALA A 48 -3.49 20.17 -9.11
CA ALA A 48 -2.67 19.39 -10.03
C ALA A 48 -1.90 20.25 -11.03
N GLU A 49 -2.55 21.26 -11.61
CA GLU A 49 -1.97 22.22 -12.56
C GLU A 49 -0.91 23.12 -11.90
N LEU A 50 -1.22 23.65 -10.69
CA LEU A 50 -0.30 24.50 -9.94
C LEU A 50 0.94 23.75 -9.45
N GLY A 51 0.81 22.45 -9.15
CA GLY A 51 1.88 21.69 -8.50
C GLY A 51 2.05 22.04 -7.02
N TYR A 52 1.04 22.66 -6.42
CA TYR A 52 0.89 22.91 -4.98
C TYR A 52 -0.60 23.09 -4.67
N ALA A 53 -0.97 23.03 -3.38
CA ALA A 53 -2.37 23.12 -2.97
C ALA A 53 -3.00 24.47 -3.34
N CYS A 54 -4.17 24.43 -3.98
CA CYS A 54 -4.95 25.64 -4.27
C CYS A 54 -5.38 26.37 -2.99
N ASP A 55 -5.62 25.61 -1.93
CA ASP A 55 -5.84 26.08 -0.57
C ASP A 55 -5.52 24.94 0.42
N GLN A 56 -5.18 25.30 1.66
CA GLN A 56 -4.74 24.31 2.67
C GLN A 56 -5.86 23.40 3.16
N GLN A 57 -7.11 23.88 3.15
CA GLN A 57 -8.26 23.08 3.53
C GLN A 57 -8.45 21.92 2.55
N PHE A 58 -8.33 22.18 1.24
CA PHE A 58 -8.46 21.17 0.20
C PHE A 58 -7.47 20.04 0.40
N LEU A 59 -6.22 20.38 0.67
CA LEU A 59 -5.17 19.39 0.86
C LEU A 59 -5.49 18.49 2.06
N SER A 60 -6.01 19.06 3.15
CA SER A 60 -6.44 18.27 4.32
C SER A 60 -7.62 17.34 4.00
N GLU A 61 -8.62 17.82 3.27
CA GLU A 61 -9.79 17.06 2.83
C GLU A 61 -9.38 15.93 1.87
N TYR A 62 -8.47 16.22 0.94
CA TYR A 62 -7.91 15.26 -0.01
C TYR A 62 -7.17 14.13 0.71
N ARG A 63 -6.30 14.45 1.69
CA ARG A 63 -5.61 13.43 2.49
C ARG A 63 -6.61 12.53 3.22
N ALA A 64 -7.68 13.09 3.78
CA ALA A 64 -8.75 12.33 4.43
C ALA A 64 -9.50 11.42 3.43
N ALA A 65 -9.73 11.88 2.20
CA ALA A 65 -10.37 11.08 1.15
C ALA A 65 -9.49 9.92 0.66
N VAL A 66 -8.17 10.12 0.56
CA VAL A 66 -7.22 9.12 0.06
C VAL A 66 -6.86 8.08 1.13
N ARG A 67 -6.82 8.45 2.41
CA ARG A 67 -6.41 7.59 3.52
C ARG A 67 -7.13 6.21 3.52
N PRO A 68 -8.47 6.12 3.46
CA PRO A 68 -9.16 4.83 3.46
C PRO A 68 -8.79 3.92 2.27
N MET A 69 -8.42 4.51 1.13
CA MET A 69 -7.99 3.73 -0.03
C MET A 69 -6.60 3.14 0.19
N VAL A 70 -5.68 3.91 0.76
CA VAL A 70 -4.33 3.45 1.13
C VAL A 70 -4.42 2.35 2.19
N ASP A 71 -5.26 2.53 3.21
CA ASP A 71 -5.48 1.53 4.26
C ASP A 71 -6.04 0.22 3.68
N ARG A 72 -6.97 0.32 2.71
CA ARG A 72 -7.48 -0.84 1.98
C ARG A 72 -6.40 -1.54 1.17
N CYS A 73 -5.49 -0.80 0.53
CA CYS A 73 -4.37 -1.39 -0.21
C CYS A 73 -3.45 -2.18 0.74
N TRP A 74 -3.09 -1.60 1.89
CA TRP A 74 -2.29 -2.28 2.92
C TRP A 74 -2.94 -3.59 3.36
N LYS A 75 -4.23 -3.55 3.69
CA LYS A 75 -4.99 -4.74 4.10
C LYS A 75 -4.99 -5.83 3.02
N LEU A 76 -5.24 -5.47 1.76
CA LEU A 76 -5.25 -6.45 0.66
C LEU A 76 -3.87 -7.06 0.40
N LEU A 77 -2.79 -6.30 0.56
CA LEU A 77 -1.42 -6.80 0.44
C LEU A 77 -1.06 -7.74 1.61
N GLU A 78 -1.47 -7.39 2.83
CA GLU A 78 -1.32 -8.26 4.01
C GLU A 78 -2.07 -9.58 3.83
N GLU A 79 -3.32 -9.52 3.39
CA GLU A 79 -4.12 -10.70 3.07
C GLU A 79 -3.44 -11.54 1.96
N GLY A 80 -2.92 -10.89 0.92
CA GLY A 80 -2.14 -11.52 -0.13
C GLY A 80 -0.88 -12.23 0.39
N ARG A 81 -0.23 -11.65 1.40
CA ARG A 81 0.97 -12.19 2.05
C ARG A 81 0.68 -13.48 2.80
N THR A 82 -0.49 -13.62 3.43
CA THR A 82 -0.89 -14.87 4.11
C THR A 82 -1.04 -16.06 3.16
N LEU A 83 -1.24 -15.79 1.86
CA LEU A 83 -1.36 -16.82 0.82
C LEU A 83 -0.01 -17.28 0.26
N LEU A 84 1.10 -16.58 0.55
CA LEU A 84 2.42 -16.96 0.02
C LEU A 84 2.80 -18.42 0.30
N PRO A 85 2.61 -18.97 1.52
CA PRO A 85 3.03 -20.35 1.81
C PRO A 85 2.31 -21.43 1.00
N THR A 86 1.17 -21.10 0.37
CA THR A 86 0.37 -22.06 -0.41
C THR A 86 0.73 -22.08 -1.90
N LEU A 87 1.62 -21.19 -2.35
CA LEU A 87 2.00 -21.04 -3.75
C LEU A 87 3.16 -21.98 -4.13
N THR A 88 3.25 -22.29 -5.43
CA THR A 88 4.44 -22.95 -6.01
C THR A 88 5.66 -22.03 -5.91
N ASP A 89 6.87 -22.60 -5.97
CA ASP A 89 8.12 -21.83 -5.81
C ASP A 89 8.25 -20.66 -6.82
N GLU A 90 7.83 -20.89 -8.06
CA GLU A 90 7.84 -19.89 -9.13
C GLU A 90 6.84 -18.75 -8.85
N ALA A 91 5.59 -19.10 -8.55
CA ALA A 91 4.55 -18.13 -8.23
C ALA A 91 4.86 -17.37 -6.93
N HIS A 92 5.43 -18.04 -5.94
CA HIS A 92 5.83 -17.45 -4.67
C HIS A 92 6.79 -16.27 -4.87
N ALA A 93 7.84 -16.44 -5.68
CA ALA A 93 8.83 -15.38 -5.92
C ALA A 93 8.21 -14.14 -6.58
N VAL A 94 7.35 -14.36 -7.57
CA VAL A 94 6.67 -13.28 -8.33
C VAL A 94 5.64 -12.56 -7.47
N ILE A 95 4.77 -13.29 -6.77
CA ILE A 95 3.75 -12.67 -5.91
C ILE A 95 4.39 -11.93 -4.75
N ARG A 96 5.47 -12.49 -4.16
CA ARG A 96 6.24 -11.79 -3.13
C ARG A 96 6.85 -10.49 -3.65
N LEU A 97 7.44 -10.50 -4.84
CA LEU A 97 7.97 -9.30 -5.49
C LEU A 97 6.90 -8.21 -5.63
N PHE A 98 5.70 -8.59 -6.08
CA PHE A 98 4.59 -7.65 -6.23
C PHE A 98 4.09 -7.09 -4.90
N ILE A 99 3.97 -7.93 -3.87
CA ILE A 99 3.59 -7.47 -2.54
C ILE A 99 4.62 -6.47 -2.01
N GLU A 100 5.90 -6.84 -2.00
CA GLU A 100 6.97 -5.95 -1.50
C GLU A 100 7.07 -4.64 -2.31
N GLY A 101 6.86 -4.71 -3.63
CA GLY A 101 6.80 -3.52 -4.49
C GLY A 101 5.61 -2.61 -4.17
N GLY A 102 4.43 -3.18 -3.96
CA GLY A 102 3.22 -2.45 -3.57
C GLY A 102 3.37 -1.78 -2.20
N GLU A 103 3.84 -2.51 -1.20
CA GLU A 103 4.07 -2.00 0.16
C GLU A 103 5.09 -0.85 0.16
N ARG A 104 6.17 -0.97 -0.63
CA ARG A 104 7.16 0.10 -0.74
C ARG A 104 6.58 1.35 -1.39
N LEU A 105 5.74 1.19 -2.41
CA LEU A 105 5.08 2.31 -3.05
C LEU A 105 4.04 2.98 -2.14
N LEU A 106 3.28 2.20 -1.37
CA LEU A 106 2.39 2.72 -0.33
C LEU A 106 3.15 3.51 0.73
N GLY A 107 4.26 2.98 1.23
CA GLY A 107 5.13 3.70 2.16
C GLY A 107 5.64 5.02 1.58
N ASN A 108 5.97 5.07 0.28
CA ASN A 108 6.34 6.32 -0.38
C ASN A 108 5.14 7.28 -0.49
N ILE A 109 3.94 6.80 -0.78
CA ILE A 109 2.72 7.64 -0.79
C ILE A 109 2.49 8.28 0.59
N GLU A 110 2.65 7.49 1.65
CA GLU A 110 2.51 7.99 3.03
C GLU A 110 3.63 8.96 3.43
N ALA A 111 4.87 8.73 2.98
CA ALA A 111 5.98 9.66 3.20
C ALA A 111 5.77 11.01 2.50
N TRP A 112 5.02 11.02 1.40
CA TRP A 112 4.54 12.24 0.72
C TRP A 112 3.19 12.73 1.27
N ASN A 113 2.83 12.33 2.50
CA ASN A 113 1.65 12.75 3.21
C ASN A 113 0.33 12.55 2.45
N LEU A 114 0.27 11.50 1.60
CA LEU A 114 -0.85 11.15 0.73
C LEU A 114 -1.13 12.16 -0.40
N GLU A 115 -0.24 13.09 -0.69
CA GLU A 115 -0.49 14.23 -1.60
C GLU A 115 -0.27 13.87 -3.08
N THR A 116 -0.89 12.78 -3.52
CA THR A 116 -0.74 12.26 -4.88
C THR A 116 -1.37 13.12 -5.98
N CYS A 117 -2.16 14.13 -5.58
CA CYS A 117 -2.66 15.19 -6.45
C CYS A 117 -1.59 16.23 -6.81
N ILE A 118 -0.46 16.27 -6.08
CA ILE A 118 0.65 17.20 -6.30
C ILE A 118 1.88 16.43 -6.80
N HIS A 119 2.29 15.41 -6.06
CA HIS A 119 3.47 14.63 -6.37
C HIS A 119 3.08 13.23 -6.81
N ARG A 120 3.87 12.62 -7.70
CA ARG A 120 3.72 11.21 -8.04
C ARG A 120 4.85 10.42 -7.39
N PRO A 121 4.62 9.79 -6.22
CA PRO A 121 5.60 8.91 -5.61
C PRO A 121 5.96 7.78 -6.57
N LYS A 122 7.25 7.46 -6.71
CA LYS A 122 7.73 6.35 -7.55
C LYS A 122 8.78 5.57 -6.78
N LEU A 123 8.91 4.29 -7.12
CA LEU A 123 10.10 3.54 -6.74
C LEU A 123 11.28 4.02 -7.57
N SER A 124 12.40 4.30 -6.92
CA SER A 124 13.68 4.58 -7.57
C SER A 124 14.19 3.36 -8.35
N ARG A 125 15.15 3.56 -9.25
CA ARG A 125 15.73 2.46 -10.04
C ARG A 125 16.44 1.43 -9.16
N SER A 126 17.12 1.90 -8.10
CA SER A 126 17.80 1.05 -7.12
C SER A 126 16.81 0.23 -6.29
N GLU A 127 15.70 0.80 -5.83
CA GLU A 127 14.66 0.06 -5.10
C GLU A 127 14.06 -1.05 -5.96
N ARG A 128 13.74 -0.76 -7.22
CA ARG A 128 13.25 -1.79 -8.16
C ARG A 128 14.28 -2.89 -8.39
N GLY A 129 15.55 -2.51 -8.58
CA GLY A 129 16.65 -3.46 -8.76
C GLY A 129 16.84 -4.36 -7.54
N MET A 130 16.82 -3.79 -6.33
CA MET A 130 16.93 -4.52 -5.07
C MET A 130 15.77 -5.51 -4.88
N LEU A 131 14.54 -5.09 -5.16
CA LEU A 131 13.36 -5.96 -5.08
C LEU A 131 13.47 -7.16 -6.03
N VAL A 132 13.83 -6.91 -7.29
CA VAL A 132 14.02 -7.98 -8.29
C VAL A 132 15.16 -8.91 -7.89
N MET A 133 16.30 -8.37 -7.45
CA MET A 133 17.42 -9.18 -6.97
C MET A 133 16.99 -10.08 -5.79
N ARG A 134 16.33 -9.54 -4.77
CA ARG A 134 15.86 -10.33 -3.61
C ARG A 134 14.90 -11.44 -4.01
N ALA A 135 13.98 -11.18 -4.94
CA ALA A 135 13.07 -12.19 -5.47
C ALA A 135 13.83 -13.30 -6.22
N TRP A 136 14.81 -12.94 -7.04
CA TRP A 136 15.63 -13.86 -7.83
C TRP A 136 16.53 -14.76 -6.98
N TRP A 137 17.17 -14.21 -5.93
CA TRP A 137 17.94 -14.98 -4.96
C TRP A 137 17.04 -15.91 -4.12
N GLY A 138 15.87 -15.44 -3.70
CA GLY A 138 14.90 -16.24 -2.95
C GLY A 138 14.36 -17.42 -3.74
N ALA A 139 14.16 -17.26 -5.06
CA ALA A 139 13.74 -18.33 -5.96
C ALA A 139 14.83 -19.40 -6.15
N ARG A 140 16.11 -19.02 -6.06
CA ARG A 140 17.27 -19.93 -6.20
C ARG A 140 17.73 -20.57 -4.90
N ALA A 141 17.32 -20.06 -3.75
CA ALA A 141 17.70 -20.62 -2.45
C ALA A 141 17.02 -21.99 -2.21
N PRO A 142 17.72 -23.02 -1.70
CA PRO A 142 17.11 -24.29 -1.31
C PRO A 142 15.96 -24.10 -0.30
N ARG A 143 14.89 -24.93 -0.40
CA ARG A 143 13.68 -24.83 0.47
C ARG A 143 13.99 -24.76 1.98
N TRP A 144 15.07 -25.38 2.44
CA TRP A 144 15.47 -25.40 3.85
C TRP A 144 16.07 -24.10 4.37
N MET A 145 16.54 -23.20 3.50
CA MET A 145 17.04 -21.87 3.88
C MET A 145 15.94 -20.79 3.96
N ARG A 146 14.69 -21.11 3.58
CA ARG A 146 13.59 -20.13 3.46
C ARG A 146 12.68 -20.03 4.68
N VAL A 147 12.88 -20.86 5.72
CA VAL A 147 12.15 -20.78 6.99
C VAL A 147 13.01 -20.02 8.01
N GLY A 148 12.74 -18.73 8.14
CA GLY A 148 13.42 -17.85 9.09
C GLY A 148 12.65 -16.54 9.22
N GLY A 149 11.43 -16.61 9.76
CA GLY A 149 10.53 -15.46 9.84
C GLY A 149 9.47 -15.62 10.92
N SER A 150 9.93 -15.64 12.19
CA SER A 150 9.18 -15.28 13.40
C SER A 150 7.78 -15.89 13.58
N ALA A 151 7.73 -17.12 14.10
CA ALA A 151 6.68 -17.47 15.06
C ALA A 151 6.89 -16.59 16.31
N ARG A 152 6.19 -15.46 16.40
CA ARG A 152 5.94 -14.84 17.70
C ARG A 152 4.97 -15.76 18.43
N GLY A 153 5.55 -16.70 19.16
CA GLY A 153 4.83 -17.57 20.08
C GLY A 153 4.01 -16.72 21.03
N ALA A 154 2.72 -17.04 21.08
CA ALA A 154 1.84 -16.65 22.17
C ALA A 154 2.48 -17.08 23.49
N ALA A 155 2.95 -16.12 24.27
CA ALA A 155 3.23 -16.33 25.68
C ALA A 155 1.89 -16.19 26.42
N SER A 156 1.14 -17.29 26.45
CA SER A 156 0.11 -17.50 27.47
C SER A 156 0.82 -17.88 28.77
N SER A 157 1.10 -16.89 29.63
CA SER A 157 1.45 -17.13 31.02
C SER A 157 0.17 -17.23 31.84
N GLY A 158 -0.35 -18.46 31.96
CA GLY A 158 -1.20 -18.85 33.06
C GLY A 158 -0.36 -19.54 34.13
N VAL A 159 -0.74 -19.31 35.40
CA VAL A 159 -0.65 -20.18 36.60
C VAL A 159 -0.09 -19.43 37.81
N GLY A 160 -0.87 -19.41 38.88
CA GLY A 160 -0.42 -19.11 40.24
C GLY A 160 -1.53 -18.63 41.17
N GLY A 161 -2.49 -19.50 41.50
CA GLY A 161 -3.40 -19.25 42.63
C GLY A 161 -2.76 -19.67 43.96
N THR A 162 -3.07 -18.95 45.04
CA THR A 162 -3.10 -19.46 46.44
C THR A 162 -3.74 -18.43 47.39
N GLY A 163 -4.69 -18.90 48.22
CA GLY A 163 -5.07 -18.35 49.54
C GLY A 163 -6.00 -17.13 49.51
N GLY A 164 -7.11 -17.02 50.23
CA GLY A 164 -7.63 -17.73 51.40
C GLY A 164 -8.54 -16.72 52.09
N SER A 165 -9.82 -17.03 52.30
CA SER A 165 -10.76 -16.16 53.00
C SER A 165 -11.69 -17.02 53.85
N GLN A 166 -11.43 -17.00 55.15
CA GLN A 166 -12.45 -16.98 56.19
C GLN A 166 -12.39 -15.59 56.83
#